data_AF-A0A9N9GWT0-F1
#
_entry.id   AF-A0A9N9GWT0-F1
#
_cell.length_a   1.000
_cell.length_b   1.000
_cell.length_c   1.000
_cell.angle_alpha   90.00
_cell.angle_beta   90.00
_cell.angle_gamma   90.00
#
_symmetry.space_group_name_H-M   'P 1'
#
loop_
_entity.id
_entity.type
_entity.pdbx_description
1 polymer ?
#
loop_
_entity_poly.entity_id
_entity_poly.type
_entity_poly.pdbx_seq_one_letter_code
_entity_poly.pdbx_strand_id
1 'polypeptide(L)'
;MIYLLEPMHDATEILSKSLYPSISDVCLTFMRLFIHIDQFKAYNSHLEAKCLIAELIKKKLNKYWSILDANESTKIASILDLTLKLLTFQLNDKKNFIFASLRNIIDQYKLIPAGDTSNSSSLIFDDK
;
A
#
# COMPACT_ATOMS: atom_id res chain seq x y z
N MET A 1 4.15 -11.68 23.69
CA MET A 1 3.12 -10.77 23.13
C MET A 1 3.75 -9.48 22.62
N ILE A 2 4.68 -8.88 23.37
CA ILE A 2 5.40 -7.64 23.01
C ILE A 2 5.99 -7.69 21.58
N TYR A 3 6.71 -8.76 21.23
CA TYR A 3 7.31 -8.94 19.89
C TYR A 3 6.32 -9.00 18.70
N LEU A 4 5.04 -9.34 18.92
CA LEU A 4 4.06 -9.37 17.83
C LEU A 4 3.55 -7.96 17.49
N LEU A 5 3.47 -7.09 18.50
CA LEU A 5 2.88 -5.75 18.39
C LEU A 5 3.93 -4.66 18.16
N GLU A 6 5.21 -4.95 18.40
CA GLU A 6 6.34 -4.02 18.20
C GLU A 6 6.32 -3.34 16.83
N PRO A 7 6.23 -4.06 15.69
CA PRO A 7 6.16 -3.36 14.40
C PRO A 7 4.85 -2.62 14.15
N MET A 8 3.78 -2.86 14.93
CA MET A 8 2.57 -2.02 14.89
C MET A 8 2.79 -0.68 15.60
N HIS A 9 3.59 -0.68 16.67
CA HIS A 9 4.04 0.56 17.30
C HIS A 9 4.88 1.39 16.32
N ASP A 10 5.87 0.77 15.69
CA ASP A 10 6.76 1.45 14.73
C ASP A 10 5.96 1.98 13.52
N ALA A 11 5.03 1.17 13.00
CA ALA A 11 4.11 1.61 11.95
C ALA A 11 3.31 2.86 12.35
N THR A 12 2.81 2.90 13.59
CA THR A 12 2.04 4.02 14.12
C THR A 12 2.92 5.26 14.27
N GLU A 13 4.14 5.10 14.78
CA GLU A 13 5.10 6.18 14.92
C GLU A 13 5.51 6.76 13.55
N ILE A 14 5.80 5.91 12.57
CA ILE A 14 6.18 6.33 11.22
C ILE A 14 5.05 7.12 10.55
N LEU A 15 3.83 6.59 10.60
CA LEU A 15 2.68 7.22 9.93
C LEU A 15 2.18 8.47 10.66
N SER A 16 2.35 8.56 11.98
CA SER A 16 1.95 9.74 12.76
C SER A 16 2.95 10.90 12.68
N LYS A 17 4.23 10.63 12.41
CA LYS A 17 5.25 11.67 12.19
C LYS A 17 5.08 12.41 10.86
N SER A 18 4.38 11.82 9.89
CA SER A 18 4.09 12.48 8.62
C SER A 18 2.76 13.21 8.70
N LEU A 19 2.77 14.51 8.37
CA LEU A 19 1.53 15.30 8.27
C LEU A 19 0.62 14.79 7.14
N TYR A 20 1.22 14.22 6.09
CA TYR A 20 0.55 13.62 4.94
C TYR A 20 1.36 12.40 4.46
N PRO A 21 1.20 11.21 5.10
CA PRO A 21 1.90 10.01 4.66
C PRO A 21 1.54 9.68 3.22
N SER A 22 2.55 9.38 2.40
CA SER A 22 2.29 9.01 1.02
C SER A 22 1.61 7.64 0.97
N ILE A 23 0.90 7.38 -0.13
CA ILE A 23 0.25 6.09 -0.33
C ILE A 23 1.28 4.94 -0.35
N SER A 24 2.49 5.19 -0.84
CA SER A 24 3.62 4.25 -0.79
C SER A 24 4.05 3.97 0.66
N ASP A 25 4.17 5.00 1.51
CA ASP A 25 4.54 4.84 2.92
C ASP A 25 3.53 3.94 3.66
N VAL A 26 2.25 4.17 3.40
CA VAL A 26 1.16 3.35 3.96
C VAL A 26 1.29 1.91 3.45
N CYS A 27 1.43 1.71 2.15
CA CYS A 27 1.53 0.37 1.55
C CYS A 27 2.73 -0.42 2.06
N LEU A 28 3.90 0.23 2.13
CA LEU A 28 5.13 -0.39 2.61
C LEU A 28 5.03 -0.74 4.11
N THR A 29 4.38 0.11 4.90
CA THR A 29 4.09 -0.16 6.32
C THR A 29 3.18 -1.39 6.48
N PHE A 30 2.09 -1.48 5.72
CA PHE A 30 1.20 -2.64 5.74
C PHE A 30 1.92 -3.92 5.29
N MET A 31 2.74 -3.86 4.24
CA MET A 31 3.52 -5.02 3.80
C MET A 31 4.48 -5.52 4.88
N ARG A 32 5.21 -4.63 5.55
CA ARG A 32 6.10 -4.99 6.67
C ARG A 32 5.34 -5.68 7.78
N LEU A 33 4.15 -5.19 8.13
CA LEU A 33 3.28 -5.81 9.14
C LEU A 33 2.85 -7.23 8.74
N PHE A 34 2.44 -7.44 7.49
CA PHE A 34 2.06 -8.78 7.02
C PHE A 34 3.23 -9.77 7.05
N ILE A 35 4.40 -9.36 6.58
CA ILE A 35 5.61 -10.18 6.61
C ILE A 35 5.96 -10.57 8.05
N HIS A 36 5.94 -9.61 8.97
CA HIS A 36 6.23 -9.87 10.38
C HIS A 36 5.26 -10.87 11.01
N ILE A 37 3.96 -10.72 10.74
CA ILE A 37 2.94 -11.62 11.29
C ILE A 37 3.15 -13.05 10.76
N ASP A 38 3.47 -13.20 9.47
CA ASP A 38 3.73 -14.52 8.88
C ASP A 38 5.00 -15.16 9.45
N GLN A 39 6.07 -14.39 9.65
CA GLN A 39 7.29 -14.85 10.32
C GLN A 39 7.02 -15.23 11.78
N PHE A 40 6.26 -14.41 12.52
CA PHE A 40 5.90 -14.68 13.90
C PHE A 40 5.12 -16.00 14.02
N LYS A 41 4.18 -16.27 13.12
CA LYS A 41 3.44 -17.53 13.06
C LYS A 41 4.34 -18.71 12.75
N ALA A 42 5.25 -18.58 11.78
CA ALA A 42 6.19 -19.64 11.44
C ALA A 42 7.07 -20.01 12.64
N TYR A 43 7.58 -19.01 13.36
CA TYR A 43 8.43 -19.20 14.54
C TYR A 43 7.67 -19.76 15.76
N ASN A 44 6.40 -19.37 15.94
CA ASN A 44 5.57 -19.80 17.07
C ASN A 44 4.56 -20.89 16.70
N SER A 45 4.81 -21.67 15.64
CA SER A 45 3.88 -22.66 15.08
C SER A 45 3.40 -23.70 16.10
N HIS A 46 4.22 -24.00 17.10
CA HIS A 46 3.93 -24.92 18.21
C HIS A 46 3.02 -24.31 19.31
N LEU A 47 2.74 -23.00 19.27
CA LEU A 47 1.96 -22.28 20.27
C LEU A 47 0.64 -21.79 19.63
N GLU A 48 -0.37 -22.66 19.65
CA GLU A 48 -1.67 -22.43 19.04
C GLU A 48 -2.30 -21.08 19.43
N ALA A 49 -2.28 -20.74 20.72
CA ALA A 49 -2.81 -19.47 21.21
C ALA A 49 -2.12 -18.24 20.58
N LYS A 50 -0.81 -18.29 20.36
CA LYS A 50 -0.06 -17.19 19.72
C LYS A 50 -0.36 -17.11 18.21
N CYS A 51 -0.45 -18.25 17.55
CA CYS A 51 -0.84 -18.32 16.14
C CYS A 51 -2.26 -17.78 15.92
N LEU A 52 -3.20 -18.11 16.81
CA LEU A 52 -4.58 -17.64 16.75
C LEU A 52 -4.67 -16.12 16.90
N ILE A 53 -3.93 -15.54 17.85
CA ILE A 53 -3.85 -14.07 17.99
C ILE A 53 -3.27 -13.42 16.73
N ALA A 54 -2.18 -13.97 16.19
CA ALA A 54 -1.56 -13.47 14.98
C ALA A 54 -2.50 -13.54 13.76
N GLU A 55 -3.29 -14.60 13.62
CA GLU A 55 -4.33 -14.73 12.59
C GLU A 55 -5.44 -13.69 12.74
N LEU A 56 -5.92 -13.44 13.96
CA LEU A 56 -6.93 -12.43 14.21
C LEU A 56 -6.43 -11.02 13.83
N ILE A 57 -5.18 -10.71 14.15
CA ILE A 57 -4.54 -9.45 13.75
C ILE A 57 -4.42 -9.38 12.22
N LYS A 58 -3.92 -10.44 11.57
CA LYS A 58 -3.81 -10.52 10.11
C LYS A 58 -5.15 -10.29 9.42
N LYS A 59 -6.21 -10.93 9.92
CA LYS A 59 -7.57 -10.79 9.41
C LYS A 59 -8.07 -9.35 9.52
N LYS A 60 -7.79 -8.67 10.64
CA LYS A 60 -8.16 -7.27 10.84
C LYS A 60 -7.37 -6.35 9.89
N LEU A 61 -6.07 -6.58 9.72
CA LEU A 61 -5.24 -5.83 8.76
C LEU A 61 -5.71 -6.03 7.32
N ASN A 62 -6.07 -7.25 6.92
CA ASN A 62 -6.63 -7.53 5.59
C ASN A 62 -7.92 -6.74 5.31
N LYS A 63 -8.78 -6.55 6.32
CA LYS A 63 -9.99 -5.73 6.19
C LYS A 63 -9.66 -4.25 5.96
N TYR A 64 -8.62 -3.73 6.62
CA TYR A 64 -8.16 -2.36 6.35
C TYR A 64 -7.49 -2.25 4.98
N TRP A 65 -6.68 -3.25 4.63
CA TRP A 65 -6.03 -3.31 3.33
C TRP A 65 -7.04 -3.32 2.18
N SER A 66 -8.14 -4.07 2.28
CA SER A 66 -9.16 -4.10 1.23
C SER A 66 -9.84 -2.75 0.99
N ILE A 67 -9.89 -1.87 2.00
CA ILE A 67 -10.42 -0.50 1.84
C ILE A 67 -9.42 0.35 1.05
N LEU A 68 -8.12 0.14 1.29
CA LEU A 68 -7.03 0.86 0.64
C LEU A 68 -6.81 0.39 -0.82
N ASP A 69 -6.90 -0.92 -1.05
CA ASP A 69 -6.75 -1.60 -2.33
C ASP A 69 -7.98 -1.41 -3.26
N ALA A 70 -9.13 -1.00 -2.69
CA ALA A 70 -10.31 -0.65 -3.49
C ALA A 70 -10.12 0.61 -4.35
N ASN A 71 -9.14 1.46 -4.04
CA ASN A 71 -8.77 2.60 -4.88
C ASN A 71 -7.70 2.18 -5.90
N GLU A 72 -8.06 2.17 -7.18
CA GLU A 72 -7.14 1.83 -8.30
C GLU A 72 -5.88 2.72 -8.31
N SER A 73 -5.99 3.98 -7.87
CA SER A 73 -4.86 4.91 -7.69
C SER A 73 -3.82 4.42 -6.68
N THR A 74 -4.23 3.70 -5.63
CA THR A 74 -3.32 3.06 -4.65
C THR A 74 -2.52 1.94 -5.28
N LYS A 75 -3.15 1.11 -6.14
CA LYS A 75 -2.46 0.02 -6.85
C LYS A 75 -1.39 0.57 -7.77
N ILE A 76 -1.69 1.62 -8.54
CA ILE A 76 -0.72 2.25 -9.46
C ILE A 76 0.48 2.79 -8.69
N ALA A 77 0.24 3.60 -7.66
CA ALA A 77 1.30 4.22 -6.91
C ALA A 77 2.18 3.18 -6.20
N SER A 78 1.57 2.11 -5.70
CA SER A 78 2.29 0.96 -5.15
C SER A 78 3.12 0.24 -6.20
N ILE A 79 2.60 0.01 -7.42
CA ILE A 79 3.36 -0.68 -8.49
C ILE A 79 4.49 0.20 -9.06
N LEU A 80 4.30 1.53 -9.06
CA LEU A 80 5.30 2.49 -9.53
C LEU A 80 6.41 2.74 -8.51
N ASP A 81 6.16 2.50 -7.21
CA ASP A 81 7.19 2.53 -6.19
C ASP A 81 8.25 1.45 -6.46
N LEU A 82 9.52 1.89 -6.52
CA LEU A 82 10.68 1.09 -6.89
C LEU A 82 10.80 -0.19 -6.04
N THR A 83 10.47 -0.10 -4.75
CA THR A 83 10.60 -1.21 -3.80
C THR A 83 9.55 -2.29 -4.04
N LEU A 84 8.30 -1.87 -4.29
CA LEU A 84 7.19 -2.74 -4.62
C LEU A 84 7.31 -3.31 -6.04
N LYS A 85 7.84 -2.53 -6.98
CA LYS A 85 8.15 -2.97 -8.34
C LYS A 85 9.14 -4.14 -8.32
N LEU A 86 10.21 -4.05 -7.53
CA LEU A 86 11.19 -5.13 -7.33
C LEU A 86 10.54 -6.42 -6.80
N LEU A 87 9.71 -6.30 -5.76
CA LEU A 87 8.97 -7.42 -5.16
C LEU A 87 7.97 -8.06 -6.14
N THR A 88 7.32 -7.23 -6.95
CA THR A 88 6.40 -7.68 -7.99
C THR A 88 7.11 -8.49 -9.07
N PHE A 89 8.32 -8.08 -9.47
CA PHE A 89 9.13 -8.81 -10.43
C PHE A 89 9.68 -10.14 -9.89
N GLN A 90 9.78 -10.31 -8.57
CA GLN A 90 10.16 -11.57 -7.93
C GLN A 90 9.02 -12.61 -7.93
N LEU A 91 7.76 -12.17 -7.98
CA LEU A 91 6.57 -13.04 -8.00
C LEU A 91 6.11 -13.29 -9.44
N ASN A 92 6.77 -14.24 -10.11
CA ASN A 92 6.59 -14.52 -11.55
C ASN A 92 5.12 -14.81 -11.94
N ASP A 93 4.35 -15.46 -11.05
CA ASP A 93 2.96 -15.86 -11.30
C ASP A 93 1.97 -14.69 -11.33
N LYS A 94 2.29 -13.57 -10.65
CA LYS A 94 1.42 -12.38 -10.59
C LYS A 94 1.80 -11.30 -11.59
N LYS A 95 2.95 -11.47 -12.25
CA LYS A 95 3.52 -10.51 -13.20
C LYS A 95 2.51 -10.15 -14.30
N ASN A 96 1.96 -11.15 -15.00
CA ASN A 96 1.08 -10.93 -16.15
C ASN A 96 -0.23 -10.23 -15.77
N PHE A 97 -0.81 -10.59 -14.62
CA PHE A 97 -2.01 -9.93 -14.09
C PHE A 97 -1.73 -8.45 -13.79
N ILE A 98 -0.60 -8.16 -13.14
CA ILE A 98 -0.22 -6.79 -12.78
C ILE A 98 0.08 -5.94 -14.03
N PHE A 99 0.74 -6.51 -15.05
CA PHE A 99 0.95 -5.82 -16.32
C PHE A 99 -0.37 -5.53 -17.05
N ALA A 100 -1.32 -6.45 -17.05
CA ALA A 100 -2.63 -6.24 -17.64
C ALA A 100 -3.41 -5.14 -16.91
N SER A 101 -3.39 -5.14 -15.57
CA SER A 101 -3.99 -4.08 -14.75
C SER A 101 -3.32 -2.72 -14.99
N LEU A 102 -1.98 -2.64 -15.00
CA LEU A 102 -1.26 -1.41 -15.31
C LEU A 102 -1.64 -0.84 -16.68
N ARG A 103 -1.71 -1.70 -17.70
CA ARG A 103 -2.05 -1.27 -19.06
C ARG A 103 -3.47 -0.73 -19.14
N ASN A 104 -4.44 -1.46 -18.58
CA ASN A 104 -5.83 -1.04 -18.50
C ASN A 104 -5.97 0.34 -17.83
N ILE A 105 -5.25 0.55 -16.73
CA ILE A 105 -5.30 1.81 -16.01
C ILE A 105 -4.63 2.95 -16.79
N ILE A 106 -3.44 2.73 -17.38
CA ILE A 106 -2.79 3.74 -18.23
C ILE A 106 -3.72 4.15 -19.39
N ASP A 107 -4.44 3.21 -19.97
CA ASP A 107 -5.39 3.49 -21.03
C ASP A 107 -6.62 4.27 -20.52
N GLN A 108 -7.06 4.06 -19.28
CA GLN A 108 -8.06 4.92 -18.62
C GLN A 108 -7.55 6.35 -18.40
N TYR A 109 -6.28 6.54 -18.03
CA TYR A 109 -5.70 7.89 -17.90
C TYR A 109 -5.57 8.60 -19.26
N LYS A 110 -5.30 7.88 -20.35
CA LYS A 110 -5.30 8.46 -21.71
C LYS A 110 -6.69 8.90 -22.19
N LEU A 111 -7.75 8.36 -21.60
CA LEU A 111 -9.14 8.69 -21.91
C LEU A 111 -9.66 9.91 -21.13
N ILE A 112 -8.88 10.46 -20.19
CA ILE A 112 -9.15 11.79 -19.64
C ILE A 112 -8.67 12.77 -20.73
N PRO A 113 -9.58 13.46 -21.46
CA PRO A 113 -9.14 14.48 -22.39
C PRO A 113 -8.33 15.51 -21.61
N ALA A 114 -7.16 15.87 -22.12
CA ALA A 114 -6.49 17.08 -21.69
C ALA A 114 -7.57 18.16 -21.66
N GLY A 115 -7.83 18.71 -20.47
CA GLY A 115 -8.93 19.62 -20.28
C GLY A 115 -8.93 20.69 -21.36
N ASP A 116 -10.13 21.02 -21.85
CA ASP A 116 -10.39 22.27 -22.55
C ASP A 116 -9.66 23.40 -21.81
N THR A 117 -8.57 23.88 -22.37
CA THR A 117 -7.86 25.08 -21.92
C THR A 117 -8.60 26.34 -22.38
N SER A 118 -9.93 26.34 -22.30
CA SER A 118 -10.80 27.44 -22.70
C SER A 118 -11.78 27.80 -21.57
N ASN A 119 -11.27 27.90 -20.34
CA ASN A 119 -11.74 28.86 -19.31
C ASN A 119 -10.95 28.64 -18.01
N SER A 120 -9.74 29.19 -17.95
CA SER A 120 -9.22 29.66 -16.66
C SER A 120 -9.00 31.16 -16.80
N SER A 121 -9.98 31.91 -16.28
CA SER A 121 -9.80 33.30 -15.91
C SER A 121 -8.55 33.41 -15.04
N SER A 122 -7.66 34.28 -15.48
CA SER A 122 -6.44 34.76 -14.83
C SER A 122 -6.45 34.69 -13.30
N LEU A 123 -5.65 33.80 -12.73
CA LEU A 123 -5.08 34.00 -11.39
C LEU A 123 -3.66 34.51 -11.58
N ILE A 124 -3.56 35.85 -11.65
CA ILE A 124 -2.30 36.57 -11.51
C ILE A 124 -1.88 36.39 -10.04
N PHE A 125 -0.75 35.73 -9.83
CA PHE A 125 -0.06 35.78 -8.54
C PHE A 125 0.90 36.97 -8.59
N ASP A 126 0.55 38.04 -7.87
CA ASP A 126 1.47 39.14 -7.58
C ASP A 126 2.45 38.67 -6.50
N ASP A 127 3.73 38.64 -6.85
CA ASP A 127 4.84 38.49 -5.91
C ASP A 127 4.99 39.76 -5.06
N LYS A 128 5.02 39.60 -3.74
CA LYS A 128 5.59 40.57 -2.79
C LYS A 128 6.38 39.85 -1.71
#